data_AF-A0A0G0PDU2-F1
#
_entry.id   AF-A0A0G0PDU2-F1
#
_cell.length_a   1.000
_cell.length_b   1.000
_cell.length_c   1.000
_cell.angle_alpha   90.00
_cell.angle_beta   90.00
_cell.angle_gamma   90.00
#
_symmetry.space_group_name_H-M   'P 1'
#
loop_
_entity.id
_entity.type
_entity.pdbx_description
1 polymer ?
#
loop_
_entity_poly.entity_id
_entity_poly.type
_entity_poly.pdbx_seq_one_letter_code
_entity_poly.pdbx_strand_id
1 'polypeptide(L)'
;MPSRAQIIATVGPASGTVELLRQLVAHQMDVMRLNFSWGTYGEHAAYISNLRQVALETGKRIPIIQDLSGPREQEMNGHRFDSTKDILTEKDLKDLAFGVEQKVDYIAMSYVGLADDIKKIKSEITKLGASISVIAKIERKVAIDNLDSILLEADAIMIARGDMGNEIPLEQIPFVQADIIKKCKTAKKPVITA
;
A
#
# COMPACT_ATOMS: atom_id res chain seq x y z
N MET A 1 12.97 20.44 15.90
CA MET A 1 11.60 19.87 15.94
C MET A 1 11.71 18.40 15.61
N PRO A 2 10.97 17.49 16.26
CA PRO A 2 10.94 16.10 15.82
C PRO A 2 10.49 16.02 14.36
N SER A 3 11.04 15.06 13.61
CA SER A 3 10.65 14.81 12.22
C SER A 3 9.14 14.59 12.15
N ARG A 4 8.47 15.22 11.17
CA ARG A 4 7.05 15.00 10.89
C ARG A 4 6.80 13.80 9.97
N ALA A 5 7.86 13.18 9.46
CA ALA A 5 7.74 12.02 8.57
C ALA A 5 7.47 10.76 9.39
N GLN A 6 6.46 10.00 8.98
CA GLN A 6 6.12 8.70 9.56
C GLN A 6 6.91 7.59 8.86
N ILE A 7 7.26 6.54 9.59
CA ILE A 7 7.98 5.39 9.05
C ILE A 7 7.00 4.22 8.87
N ILE A 8 6.94 3.73 7.63
CA ILE A 8 6.23 2.49 7.29
C ILE A 8 7.27 1.37 7.20
N ALA A 9 7.07 0.27 7.92
CA ALA A 9 7.92 -0.91 7.82
C ALA A 9 7.14 -2.08 7.22
N THR A 10 7.75 -2.78 6.27
CA THR A 10 7.17 -4.03 5.75
C THR A 10 7.51 -5.17 6.71
N VAL A 11 6.49 -5.87 7.18
CA VAL A 11 6.64 -6.99 8.12
C VAL A 11 6.53 -8.32 7.39
N GLY A 12 7.38 -9.27 7.79
CA GLY A 12 7.44 -10.63 7.25
C GLY A 12 8.13 -11.59 8.23
N PRO A 13 8.59 -12.76 7.77
CA PRO A 13 9.15 -13.80 8.65
C PRO A 13 10.31 -13.33 9.54
N ALA A 14 11.16 -12.44 9.03
CA ALA A 14 12.30 -11.89 9.77
C ALA A 14 11.90 -10.86 10.83
N SER A 15 10.67 -10.35 10.81
CA SER A 15 10.24 -9.22 11.65
C SER A 15 8.86 -9.32 12.29
N GLY A 16 8.15 -10.43 12.10
CA GLY A 16 6.78 -10.62 12.55
C GLY A 16 6.61 -11.11 13.99
N THR A 17 7.69 -11.33 14.74
CA THR A 17 7.60 -11.77 16.15
C THR A 17 7.20 -10.59 17.04
N VAL A 18 6.47 -10.87 18.14
CA VAL A 18 6.09 -9.84 19.13
C VAL A 18 7.31 -9.06 19.64
N GLU A 19 8.41 -9.76 19.92
CA GLU A 19 9.65 -9.14 20.39
C GLU A 19 10.23 -8.15 19.37
N LEU A 20 10.36 -8.54 18.11
CA LEU A 20 10.92 -7.63 17.11
C LEU A 20 9.95 -6.50 16.76
N LEU A 21 8.65 -6.76 16.70
CA LEU A 21 7.63 -5.71 16.51
C LEU A 21 7.67 -4.68 17.65
N ARG A 22 7.86 -5.11 18.91
CA ARG A 22 8.05 -4.20 20.04
C ARG A 22 9.27 -3.32 19.85
N GLN A 23 10.39 -3.90 19.40
CA GLN A 23 11.59 -3.14 19.09
C GLN A 23 11.35 -2.15 17.95
N LEU A 24 10.69 -2.56 16.86
CA LEU A 24 10.35 -1.68 15.74
C LEU A 24 9.47 -0.50 16.18
N VAL A 25 8.43 -0.76 16.98
CA VAL A 25 7.55 0.28 17.53
C VAL A 25 8.29 1.23 18.50
N ALA A 26 9.26 0.71 19.26
CA ALA A 26 10.14 1.53 20.10
C ALA A 26 11.07 2.41 19.25
N HIS A 27 11.50 1.93 18.09
CA HIS A 27 12.37 2.62 17.13
C HIS A 27 11.59 3.33 16.00
N GLN A 28 10.41 3.87 16.31
CA GLN A 28 9.62 4.75 15.44
C GLN A 28 8.97 4.08 14.22
N MET A 29 8.69 2.78 14.23
CA MET A 29 7.72 2.24 13.27
C MET A 29 6.33 2.83 13.57
N ASP A 30 5.80 3.62 12.65
CA ASP A 30 4.50 4.30 12.79
C ASP A 30 3.36 3.51 12.14
N VAL A 31 3.66 2.73 11.11
CA VAL A 31 2.69 1.97 10.31
C VAL A 31 3.31 0.63 9.89
N MET A 32 2.54 -0.44 10.00
CA MET A 32 2.92 -1.76 9.48
C MET A 32 2.38 -1.95 8.07
N ARG A 33 3.23 -2.34 7.13
CA ARG A 33 2.84 -2.78 5.79
C ARG A 33 2.95 -4.30 5.69
N LEU A 34 1.92 -4.95 5.16
CA LEU A 34 1.92 -6.37 4.82
C LEU A 34 1.84 -6.51 3.30
N ASN A 35 2.82 -7.19 2.72
CA ASN A 35 2.88 -7.39 1.27
C ASN A 35 2.19 -8.70 0.90
N PHE A 36 1.02 -8.62 0.27
CA PHE A 36 0.22 -9.80 -0.09
C PHE A 36 0.67 -10.46 -1.39
N SER A 37 1.70 -9.91 -2.04
CA SER A 37 2.48 -10.62 -3.05
C SER A 37 3.08 -11.94 -2.54
N TRP A 38 3.28 -12.06 -1.23
CA TRP A 38 3.93 -13.18 -0.59
C TRP A 38 3.21 -13.57 0.71
N GLY A 39 3.51 -14.77 1.20
CA GLY A 39 2.96 -15.28 2.45
C GLY A 39 1.52 -15.76 2.33
N THR A 40 1.05 -16.33 3.42
CA THR A 40 -0.29 -16.91 3.58
C THR A 40 -1.15 -16.05 4.50
N TYR A 41 -2.48 -16.23 4.45
CA TYR A 41 -3.39 -15.56 5.38
C TYR A 41 -3.10 -15.92 6.85
N GLY A 42 -2.65 -17.15 7.13
CA GLY A 42 -2.25 -17.55 8.48
C GLY A 42 -1.06 -16.74 9.01
N GLU A 43 -0.03 -16.53 8.17
CA GLU A 43 1.13 -15.71 8.53
C GLU A 43 0.74 -14.25 8.72
N HIS A 44 -0.01 -13.67 7.77
CA HIS A 44 -0.46 -12.27 7.88
C HIS A 44 -1.35 -12.05 9.10
N ALA A 45 -2.26 -12.98 9.42
CA ALA A 45 -3.10 -12.91 10.62
C ALA A 45 -2.26 -12.98 11.90
N ALA A 46 -1.23 -13.83 11.94
CA ALA A 46 -0.30 -13.88 13.06
C ALA A 46 0.44 -12.55 13.25
N TYR A 47 0.92 -11.91 12.16
CA TYR A 47 1.58 -10.61 12.23
C TYR A 47 0.64 -9.50 12.72
N ILE A 48 -0.62 -9.49 12.25
CA ILE A 48 -1.65 -8.55 12.71
C ILE A 48 -1.93 -8.73 14.20
N SER A 49 -2.10 -9.97 14.66
CA SER A 49 -2.33 -10.29 16.08
C SER A 49 -1.15 -9.83 16.94
N ASN A 50 0.08 -10.15 16.53
CA ASN A 50 1.30 -9.77 17.24
C ASN A 50 1.44 -8.24 17.34
N LEU A 51 1.18 -7.50 16.25
CA LEU A 51 1.22 -6.05 16.28
C LEU A 51 0.16 -5.48 17.23
N ARG A 52 -1.07 -6.01 17.20
CA ARG A 52 -2.15 -5.56 18.08
C ARG A 52 -1.83 -5.79 19.55
N GLN A 53 -1.17 -6.90 19.87
CA GLN A 53 -0.63 -7.13 21.21
C GLN A 53 0.40 -6.05 21.59
N VAL A 54 1.39 -5.79 20.74
CA VAL A 54 2.41 -4.74 20.99
C VAL A 54 1.77 -3.35 21.11
N ALA A 55 0.78 -3.04 20.29
CA ALA A 55 0.04 -1.77 20.34
C ALA A 55 -0.68 -1.59 21.68
N LEU A 56 -1.31 -2.66 22.19
CA LEU A 56 -1.95 -2.66 23.52
C LEU A 56 -0.93 -2.46 24.64
N GLU A 57 0.20 -3.18 24.61
CA GLU A 57 1.26 -3.10 25.61
C GLU A 57 1.92 -1.71 25.68
N THR A 58 2.11 -1.08 24.51
CA THR A 58 2.80 0.22 24.40
C THR A 58 1.85 1.42 24.48
N GLY A 59 0.54 1.20 24.39
CA GLY A 59 -0.47 2.25 24.28
C GLY A 59 -0.41 3.05 22.96
N LYS A 60 0.36 2.60 21.96
CA LYS A 60 0.50 3.27 20.67
C LYS A 60 -0.46 2.66 19.65
N ARG A 61 -1.19 3.51 18.91
CA ARG A 61 -1.94 3.06 17.74
C ARG A 61 -1.02 2.99 16.52
N ILE A 62 -0.86 1.79 15.96
CA ILE A 62 -0.05 1.53 14.76
C ILE A 62 -0.98 1.04 13.64
N PRO A 63 -1.27 1.87 12.61
CA PRO A 63 -2.10 1.46 11.49
C PRO A 63 -1.48 0.33 10.65
N ILE A 64 -2.33 -0.42 9.97
CA ILE A 64 -1.94 -1.54 9.11
C ILE A 64 -2.33 -1.24 7.66
N ILE A 65 -1.35 -1.32 6.76
CA ILE A 65 -1.51 -1.28 5.31
C ILE A 65 -1.47 -2.71 4.77
N GLN A 66 -2.54 -3.13 4.11
CA GLN A 66 -2.53 -4.30 3.24
C GLN A 66 -2.16 -3.88 1.82
N ASP A 67 -1.01 -4.34 1.32
CA ASP A 67 -0.55 -4.04 -0.04
C ASP A 67 -0.87 -5.20 -0.99
N LEU A 68 -1.81 -4.96 -1.89
CA LEU A 68 -2.33 -5.96 -2.82
C LEU A 68 -1.34 -6.28 -3.94
N SER A 69 -1.43 -7.49 -4.49
CA SER A 69 -0.51 -7.92 -5.55
C SER A 69 -0.78 -7.21 -6.87
N GLY A 70 -2.07 -6.98 -7.18
CA GLY A 70 -2.50 -6.50 -8.48
C GLY A 70 -2.18 -7.51 -9.62
N PRO A 71 -2.46 -7.13 -10.87
CA PRO A 71 -2.16 -7.95 -12.05
C PRO A 71 -0.66 -7.93 -12.37
N ARG A 72 0.11 -8.64 -11.55
CA ARG A 72 1.55 -8.81 -11.76
C ARG A 72 1.86 -10.02 -12.64
N GLU A 73 2.82 -9.85 -13.52
CA GLU A 73 3.57 -10.90 -14.20
C GLU A 73 4.96 -11.00 -13.57
N GLN A 74 5.37 -12.21 -13.18
CA GLN A 74 6.68 -12.45 -12.60
C GLN A 74 7.66 -12.92 -13.69
N GLU A 75 8.75 -12.19 -13.86
CA GLU A 75 9.87 -12.54 -14.74
C GLU A 75 11.11 -12.90 -13.91
N MET A 76 12.16 -13.43 -14.57
CA MET A 76 13.40 -13.85 -13.89
C MET A 76 14.09 -12.72 -13.11
N ASN A 77 13.95 -11.46 -13.56
CA ASN A 77 14.65 -10.29 -12.99
C ASN A 77 13.70 -9.21 -12.45
N GLY A 78 12.41 -9.50 -12.26
CA GLY A 78 11.47 -8.50 -11.76
C GLY A 78 10.00 -8.88 -11.91
N HIS A 79 9.15 -7.87 -11.78
CA HIS A 79 7.72 -7.97 -11.96
C HIS A 79 7.25 -6.83 -12.84
N ARG A 80 6.20 -7.05 -13.64
CA ARG A 80 5.57 -6.02 -14.47
C ARG A 80 4.06 -6.12 -14.44
N PHE A 81 3.41 -5.07 -14.92
CA PHE A 81 1.97 -5.05 -15.14
C PHE A 81 1.57 -6.02 -16.27
N ASP A 82 0.61 -6.90 -15.99
CA ASP A 82 -0.03 -7.78 -16.96
C ASP A 82 -1.29 -7.11 -17.51
N SER A 83 -1.18 -6.54 -18.72
CA SER A 83 -2.30 -5.86 -19.39
C SER A 83 -3.43 -6.79 -19.84
N THR A 84 -3.23 -8.12 -19.79
CA THR A 84 -4.27 -9.09 -20.17
C THR A 84 -5.21 -9.41 -19.01
N LYS A 85 -4.85 -9.02 -17.79
CA LYS A 85 -5.64 -9.23 -16.58
C LYS A 85 -6.43 -7.98 -16.20
N ASP A 86 -7.53 -8.21 -15.48
CA ASP A 86 -8.24 -7.15 -14.78
C ASP A 86 -7.34 -6.49 -13.73
N ILE A 87 -7.50 -5.17 -13.53
CA ILE A 87 -6.78 -4.37 -12.55
C ILE A 87 -6.97 -4.87 -11.11
N LEU A 88 -8.11 -5.53 -10.84
CA LEU A 88 -8.33 -6.31 -9.63
C LEU A 88 -8.43 -7.78 -10.00
N THR A 89 -7.45 -8.57 -9.57
CA THR A 89 -7.43 -10.01 -9.82
C THR A 89 -8.38 -10.76 -8.88
N GLU A 90 -8.72 -12.01 -9.22
CA GLU A 90 -9.48 -12.88 -8.29
C GLU A 90 -8.77 -13.05 -6.95
N LYS A 91 -7.43 -13.06 -6.96
CA LYS A 91 -6.62 -13.09 -5.75
C LYS A 91 -6.82 -11.81 -4.93
N ASP A 92 -6.77 -10.64 -5.57
CA ASP A 92 -6.97 -9.37 -4.87
C ASP A 92 -8.36 -9.30 -4.24
N LEU A 93 -9.40 -9.82 -4.89
CA LEU A 93 -10.76 -9.87 -4.30
C LEU A 93 -10.82 -10.75 -3.03
N LYS A 94 -10.11 -11.89 -3.01
CA LYS A 94 -10.00 -12.73 -1.81
C LYS A 94 -9.17 -12.04 -0.73
N ASP A 95 -8.09 -11.38 -1.11
CA ASP A 95 -7.24 -10.61 -0.21
C ASP A 95 -8.04 -9.47 0.43
N LEU A 96 -8.89 -8.76 -0.33
CA LEU A 96 -9.78 -7.72 0.19
C LEU A 96 -10.70 -8.26 1.29
N ALA A 97 -11.31 -9.42 1.08
CA ALA A 97 -12.16 -10.05 2.08
C ALA A 97 -11.39 -10.32 3.39
N PHE A 98 -10.16 -10.84 3.28
CA PHE A 98 -9.27 -11.02 4.43
C PHE A 98 -8.98 -9.69 5.14
N GLY A 99 -8.67 -8.63 4.39
CA GLY A 99 -8.40 -7.31 4.96
C GLY A 99 -9.56 -6.73 5.74
N VAL A 100 -10.76 -6.86 5.20
CA VAL A 100 -12.01 -6.44 5.83
C VAL A 100 -12.26 -7.22 7.12
N GLU A 101 -12.14 -8.55 7.08
CA GLU A 101 -12.29 -9.41 8.26
C GLU A 101 -11.27 -9.04 9.35
N GLN A 102 -10.02 -8.85 8.94
CA GLN A 102 -8.94 -8.46 9.85
C GLN A 102 -8.99 -7.00 10.28
N LYS A 103 -9.88 -6.16 9.74
CA LYS A 103 -10.01 -4.72 10.05
C LYS A 103 -8.69 -3.96 9.88
N VAL A 104 -8.06 -4.08 8.70
CA VAL A 104 -6.90 -3.25 8.35
C VAL A 104 -7.32 -1.78 8.16
N ASP A 105 -6.38 -0.85 8.35
CA ASP A 105 -6.67 0.59 8.27
C ASP A 105 -6.62 1.11 6.83
N TYR A 106 -5.76 0.52 6.00
CA TYR A 106 -5.57 0.91 4.61
C TYR A 106 -5.41 -0.30 3.69
N ILE A 107 -5.87 -0.13 2.45
CA ILE A 107 -5.58 -1.04 1.34
C ILE A 107 -4.80 -0.28 0.28
N ALA A 108 -3.60 -0.75 -0.07
CA ALA A 108 -2.82 -0.22 -1.17
C ALA A 108 -3.07 -1.01 -2.45
N MET A 109 -3.57 -0.33 -3.47
CA MET A 109 -3.86 -0.90 -4.78
C MET A 109 -2.66 -0.72 -5.71
N SER A 110 -2.11 -1.83 -6.19
CA SER A 110 -1.00 -1.87 -7.15
C SER A 110 -1.45 -1.53 -8.57
N TYR A 111 -0.52 -1.05 -9.39
CA TYR A 111 -0.69 -0.80 -10.82
C TYR A 111 -1.86 0.10 -11.24
N VAL A 112 -2.32 1.00 -10.35
CA VAL A 112 -3.38 1.96 -10.65
C VAL A 112 -3.04 2.74 -11.92
N GLY A 113 -4.01 2.93 -12.82
CA GLY A 113 -3.84 3.73 -14.03
C GLY A 113 -4.85 4.87 -14.15
N LEU A 114 -6.10 4.65 -13.72
CA LEU A 114 -7.20 5.61 -13.85
C LEU A 114 -7.95 5.78 -12.53
N ALA A 115 -8.69 6.89 -12.42
CA ALA A 115 -9.56 7.17 -11.26
C ALA A 115 -10.61 6.07 -11.04
N ASP A 116 -11.10 5.45 -12.11
CA ASP A 116 -12.11 4.39 -12.04
C ASP A 116 -11.57 3.10 -11.41
N ASP A 117 -10.25 2.86 -11.45
CA ASP A 117 -9.62 1.74 -10.74
C ASP A 117 -9.82 1.89 -9.23
N ILE A 118 -9.65 3.12 -8.72
CA ILE A 118 -9.85 3.45 -7.31
C ILE A 118 -11.32 3.35 -6.91
N LYS A 119 -12.24 3.82 -7.77
CA LYS A 119 -13.68 3.66 -7.52
C LYS A 119 -14.08 2.18 -7.49
N LYS A 120 -13.50 1.36 -8.37
CA LYS A 120 -13.75 -0.07 -8.45
C LYS A 120 -13.38 -0.77 -7.13
N ILE A 121 -12.16 -0.57 -6.62
CA ILE A 121 -11.74 -1.19 -5.36
C ILE A 121 -12.57 -0.66 -4.16
N LYS A 122 -12.91 0.63 -4.12
CA LYS A 122 -13.80 1.19 -3.08
C LYS A 122 -15.19 0.55 -3.11
N SER A 123 -15.73 0.28 -4.31
CA SER A 123 -16.98 -0.46 -4.50
C SER A 123 -16.87 -1.89 -3.99
N GLU A 124 -15.78 -2.61 -4.30
CA GLU A 124 -15.58 -3.98 -3.79
C GLU A 124 -15.48 -4.02 -2.25
N ILE A 125 -14.77 -3.07 -1.64
CA ILE A 125 -14.70 -2.92 -0.17
C ILE A 125 -16.10 -2.66 0.41
N THR A 126 -16.90 -1.83 -0.24
CA THR A 126 -18.28 -1.51 0.18
C THR A 126 -19.20 -2.74 0.10
N LYS A 127 -19.07 -3.56 -0.95
CA LYS A 127 -19.82 -4.83 -1.07
C LYS A 127 -19.49 -5.82 0.04
N LEU A 128 -18.27 -5.76 0.60
CA LEU A 128 -17.85 -6.53 1.76
C LEU A 128 -18.32 -5.92 3.10
N GLY A 129 -19.10 -4.84 3.07
CA GLY A 129 -19.67 -4.20 4.26
C GLY A 129 -18.69 -3.31 5.03
N ALA A 130 -17.61 -2.85 4.39
CA ALA A 130 -16.59 -2.02 5.01
C ALA A 130 -16.38 -0.69 4.28
N SER A 131 -15.66 0.22 4.93
CA SER A 131 -15.20 1.49 4.36
C SER A 131 -13.76 1.72 4.80
N ILE A 132 -12.82 1.16 4.05
CA ILE A 132 -11.37 1.20 4.32
C ILE A 132 -10.72 2.21 3.37
N SER A 133 -9.76 3.00 3.87
CA SER A 133 -9.05 3.98 3.05
C SER A 133 -8.17 3.30 2.01
N VAL A 134 -8.20 3.83 0.78
CA VAL A 134 -7.47 3.28 -0.36
C VAL A 134 -6.25 4.13 -0.69
N ILE A 135 -5.09 3.49 -0.73
CA ILE A 135 -3.83 4.07 -1.20
C ILE A 135 -3.64 3.69 -2.67
N ALA A 136 -3.52 4.67 -3.56
CA ALA A 136 -3.19 4.40 -4.96
C ALA A 136 -1.66 4.29 -5.12
N LYS A 137 -1.16 3.16 -5.63
CA LYS A 137 0.25 3.01 -5.97
C LYS A 137 0.49 3.52 -7.38
N ILE A 138 1.30 4.56 -7.48
CA ILE A 138 1.66 5.21 -8.75
C ILE A 138 2.94 4.52 -9.25
N GLU A 139 2.72 3.63 -10.20
CA GLU A 139 3.75 2.75 -10.78
C GLU A 139 3.84 2.95 -12.29
N ARG A 140 2.71 3.20 -12.97
CA ARG A 140 2.63 3.21 -14.43
C ARG A 140 2.65 4.61 -15.01
N LYS A 141 3.14 4.75 -16.25
CA LYS A 141 3.14 6.04 -16.95
C LYS A 141 1.74 6.66 -17.07
N VAL A 142 0.74 5.83 -17.36
CA VAL A 142 -0.68 6.26 -17.43
C VAL A 142 -1.18 6.85 -16.11
N ALA A 143 -0.70 6.35 -14.97
CA ALA A 143 -1.08 6.85 -13.66
C ALA A 143 -0.49 8.24 -13.39
N ILE A 144 0.75 8.46 -13.82
CA ILE A 144 1.42 9.76 -13.72
C ILE A 144 0.65 10.79 -14.56
N ASP A 145 0.24 10.43 -15.77
CA ASP A 145 -0.51 11.31 -16.68
C ASP A 145 -1.92 11.64 -16.17
N ASN A 146 -2.53 10.73 -15.40
CA ASN A 146 -3.88 10.87 -14.83
C ASN A 146 -3.88 11.17 -13.32
N LEU A 147 -2.75 11.62 -12.77
CA LEU A 147 -2.57 11.75 -11.33
C LEU A 147 -3.64 12.61 -10.66
N ASP A 148 -4.05 13.71 -11.30
CA ASP A 148 -5.01 14.64 -10.68
C ASP A 148 -6.38 13.99 -10.50
N SER A 149 -6.84 13.16 -11.45
CA SER A 149 -8.11 12.45 -11.33
C SER A 149 -8.03 11.29 -10.33
N ILE A 150 -6.92 10.55 -10.31
CA ILE A 150 -6.64 9.53 -9.30
C ILE A 150 -6.62 10.15 -7.89
N LEU A 151 -5.98 11.31 -7.76
CA LEU A 151 -5.85 12.02 -6.51
C LEU A 151 -7.19 12.55 -5.99
N LEU A 152 -8.22 12.74 -6.83
CA LEU A 152 -9.56 13.08 -6.34
C LEU A 152 -10.20 11.89 -5.62
N GLU A 153 -10.03 10.67 -6.17
CA GLU A 153 -10.68 9.45 -5.68
C GLU A 153 -9.91 8.73 -4.57
N ALA A 154 -8.57 8.71 -4.62
CA ALA A 154 -7.73 7.99 -3.67
C ALA A 154 -7.64 8.70 -2.32
N ASP A 155 -7.49 7.96 -1.21
CA ASP A 155 -7.37 8.58 0.12
C ASP A 155 -5.92 8.95 0.45
N ALA A 156 -4.97 8.26 -0.18
CA ALA A 156 -3.54 8.55 -0.12
C ALA A 156 -2.82 8.02 -1.38
N ILE A 157 -1.58 8.45 -1.57
CA ILE A 157 -0.73 8.04 -2.70
C ILE A 157 0.51 7.32 -2.20
N MET A 158 0.94 6.27 -2.88
CA MET A 158 2.25 5.64 -2.71
C MET A 158 3.03 5.72 -4.02
N ILE A 159 4.21 6.33 -3.98
CA ILE A 159 5.13 6.45 -5.11
C ILE A 159 6.01 5.21 -5.07
N ALA A 160 5.72 4.23 -5.92
CA ALA A 160 6.43 2.96 -5.96
C ALA A 160 7.53 3.04 -7.03
N ARG A 161 8.72 3.49 -6.62
CA ARG A 161 9.80 3.87 -7.56
C ARG A 161 10.41 2.67 -8.29
N GLY A 162 10.40 1.50 -7.65
CA GLY A 162 10.90 0.26 -8.25
C GLY A 162 10.15 -0.09 -9.53
N ASP A 163 8.83 -0.23 -9.45
CA ASP A 163 7.99 -0.53 -10.61
C ASP A 163 7.91 0.65 -11.59
N MET A 164 7.91 1.89 -11.08
CA MET A 164 7.96 3.10 -11.91
C MET A 164 9.21 3.18 -12.79
N GLY A 165 10.35 2.66 -12.33
CA GLY A 165 11.58 2.61 -13.12
C GLY A 165 11.52 1.68 -14.34
N ASN A 166 10.51 0.81 -14.42
CA ASN A 166 10.26 -0.01 -15.61
C ASN A 166 9.43 0.75 -16.67
N GLU A 167 8.79 1.86 -16.28
CA GLU A 167 7.80 2.60 -17.08
C GLU A 167 8.30 3.97 -17.55
N ILE A 168 9.23 4.57 -16.81
CA ILE A 168 9.88 5.84 -17.17
C ILE A 168 11.40 5.74 -16.96
N PRO A 169 12.20 6.57 -17.64
CA PRO A 169 13.64 6.63 -17.41
C PRO A 169 13.99 6.94 -15.95
N LEU A 170 14.99 6.25 -15.39
CA LEU A 170 15.37 6.34 -13.97
C LEU A 170 15.71 7.78 -13.54
N GLU A 171 16.33 8.54 -14.43
CA GLU A 171 16.68 9.94 -14.22
C GLU A 171 15.46 10.87 -14.10
N GLN A 172 14.28 10.44 -14.56
CA GLN A 172 13.04 11.21 -14.44
C GLN A 172 12.32 10.97 -13.10
N ILE A 173 12.58 9.85 -12.43
CA ILE A 173 11.90 9.46 -11.18
C ILE A 173 11.98 10.56 -10.10
N PRO A 174 13.13 11.20 -9.83
CA PRO A 174 13.21 12.25 -8.80
C PRO A 174 12.28 13.44 -9.09
N PHE A 175 12.12 13.81 -10.37
CA PHE A 175 11.27 14.94 -10.77
C PHE A 175 9.79 14.58 -10.67
N VAL A 176 9.41 13.38 -11.15
CA VAL A 176 8.05 12.85 -11.03
C VAL A 176 7.65 12.70 -9.56
N GLN A 177 8.54 12.16 -8.72
CA GLN A 177 8.32 12.04 -7.27
C GLN A 177 8.08 13.42 -6.64
N ALA A 178 8.90 14.42 -6.97
CA ALA A 178 8.74 15.77 -6.43
C ALA A 178 7.40 16.39 -6.82
N ASP A 179 6.95 16.21 -8.06
CA ASP A 179 5.65 16.69 -8.52
C ASP A 179 4.48 15.97 -7.81
N ILE A 180 4.52 14.64 -7.71
CA ILE A 180 3.51 13.86 -6.98
C ILE A 180 3.39 14.33 -5.53
N ILE A 181 4.52 14.49 -4.83
CA ILE A 181 4.53 14.98 -3.44
C ILE A 181 3.91 16.37 -3.34
N LYS A 182 4.22 17.28 -4.28
CA LYS A 182 3.67 18.64 -4.31
C LYS A 182 2.15 18.62 -4.51
N LYS A 183 1.66 17.81 -5.45
CA LYS A 183 0.23 17.66 -5.72
C LYS A 183 -0.51 17.06 -4.52
N CYS A 184 0.02 16.02 -3.90
CA CYS A 184 -0.55 15.42 -2.68
C CYS A 184 -0.64 16.43 -1.53
N LYS A 185 0.43 17.21 -1.30
CA LYS A 185 0.42 18.29 -0.30
C LYS A 185 -0.65 19.33 -0.58
N THR A 186 -0.82 19.72 -1.84
CA THR A 186 -1.85 20.69 -2.27
C THR A 186 -3.26 20.14 -2.03
N ALA A 187 -3.48 18.86 -2.34
CA ALA A 187 -4.74 18.16 -2.09
C ALA A 187 -4.96 17.74 -0.63
N LYS A 188 -3.98 17.99 0.26
CA LYS A 188 -3.96 17.54 1.66
C LYS A 188 -4.14 16.02 1.82
N LYS A 189 -3.61 15.24 0.89
CA LYS A 189 -3.62 13.78 0.95
C LYS A 189 -2.24 13.24 1.38
N PRO A 190 -2.18 12.21 2.25
CA PRO A 190 -0.93 11.58 2.60
C PRO A 190 -0.22 11.02 1.36
N VAL A 191 1.11 11.10 1.37
CA VAL A 191 1.97 10.56 0.31
C VAL A 191 3.10 9.74 0.91
N ILE A 192 3.30 8.56 0.37
CA ILE A 192 4.33 7.59 0.78
C ILE A 192 5.36 7.53 -0.34
N THR A 193 6.64 7.60 0.01
CA THR A 193 7.74 7.31 -0.93
C THR A 193 8.23 5.89 -0.64
N ALA A 194 8.12 4.99 -1.62
CA ALA A 194 8.52 3.59 -1.53
C ALA A 194 9.61 3.28 -2.55
#